data_AF-A0A7Y9ZIZ9-F1
#
_entry.id   AF-A0A7Y9ZIZ9-F1
#
_cell.length_a   1.000
_cell.length_b   1.000
_cell.length_c   1.000
_cell.angle_alpha   90.00
_cell.angle_beta   90.00
_cell.angle_gamma   90.00
#
_symmetry.space_group_name_H-M   'P 1'
#
loop_
_entity.id
_entity.type
_entity.pdbx_description
1 polymer ?
#
loop_
_entity_poly.entity_id
_entity_poly.type
_entity_poly.pdbx_seq_one_letter_code
_entity_poly.pdbx_strand_id
1 'polypeptide(L)'
;MFGRPGDVTWIQPTTPAAYASARAAELQHHFVVETTDRLERLGRSKSWLEERSGIAAGRLSKLLRGYAQLTLRDVVAIEGILGPMLTELAFSPFEVRDSSLQARFQQGQ
;
A
#
# COMPACT_ATOMS: atom_id res chain seq x y z
N MET A 1 -16.32 8.35 5.02
CA MET A 1 -15.95 7.86 3.67
C MET A 1 -14.52 7.34 3.81
N PHE A 2 -14.31 6.02 3.89
CA PHE A 2 -12.95 5.46 4.03
C PHE A 2 -12.20 5.63 2.70
N GLY A 3 -10.93 6.05 2.74
CA GLY A 3 -10.06 6.07 1.56
C GLY A 3 -9.75 7.44 0.95
N ARG A 4 -10.08 8.56 1.62
CA ARG A 4 -9.46 9.85 1.27
C ARG A 4 -8.09 9.93 1.95
N PRO A 5 -7.02 10.35 1.23
CA PRO A 5 -5.66 10.43 1.78
C PRO A 5 -5.50 11.28 3.06
N GLY A 6 -6.50 12.07 3.46
CA GLY A 6 -6.47 12.91 4.67
C GLY A 6 -7.36 12.46 5.84
N ASP A 7 -8.21 11.44 5.66
CA ASP A 7 -9.19 11.02 6.70
C ASP A 7 -8.70 9.83 7.54
N VAL A 8 -7.42 9.44 7.40
CA VAL A 8 -6.81 8.31 8.10
C VAL A 8 -5.79 8.81 9.11
N THR A 9 -6.10 8.66 10.40
CA THR A 9 -5.13 8.92 11.47
C THR A 9 -4.37 7.63 11.79
N TRP A 10 -3.07 7.62 11.50
CA TRP A 10 -2.20 6.48 11.83
C TRP A 10 -2.01 6.34 13.34
N ILE A 11 -2.16 5.11 13.84
CA ILE A 11 -1.87 4.78 15.23
C ILE A 11 -0.36 4.93 15.44
N GLN A 12 0.03 5.65 16.51
CA GLN A 12 1.43 5.80 16.87
C GLN A 12 1.99 4.48 17.41
N PRO A 13 2.98 3.86 16.74
CA PRO A 13 3.59 2.64 17.22
C PRO A 13 4.53 2.93 18.39
N THR A 14 4.49 2.10 19.42
CA THR A 14 5.38 2.18 20.60
C THR A 14 6.44 1.07 20.62
N THR A 15 6.42 0.16 19.65
CA THR A 15 7.39 -0.93 19.53
C THR A 15 7.89 -1.06 18.08
N PRO A 16 9.10 -1.64 17.85
CA PRO A 16 9.60 -1.84 16.50
C PRO A 16 8.68 -2.70 15.62
N ALA A 17 8.05 -3.72 16.19
CA ALA A 17 7.10 -4.59 15.48
C ALA A 17 5.81 -3.85 15.11
N ALA A 18 5.31 -2.99 16.01
CA ALA A 18 4.18 -2.12 15.71
C ALA A 18 4.54 -1.10 14.62
N TYR A 19 5.76 -0.58 14.63
CA TYR A 19 6.25 0.34 13.60
C TYR A 19 6.29 -0.36 12.23
N ALA A 20 6.91 -1.53 12.13
CA ALA A 20 6.95 -2.30 10.89
C ALA A 20 5.54 -2.60 10.34
N SER A 21 4.60 -2.96 11.23
CA SER A 21 3.20 -3.19 10.85
C SER A 21 2.52 -1.93 10.33
N ALA A 22 2.71 -0.79 10.99
CA ALA A 22 2.16 0.50 10.56
C ALA A 22 2.72 0.92 9.19
N ARG A 23 4.03 0.75 8.98
CA ARG A 23 4.70 1.01 7.70
C ARG A 23 4.20 0.11 6.58
N ALA A 24 4.01 -1.18 6.86
CA ALA A 24 3.45 -2.11 5.88
C ALA A 24 2.02 -1.73 5.49
N ALA A 25 1.19 -1.33 6.46
CA ALA A 25 -0.19 -0.90 6.21
C ALA A 25 -0.26 0.38 5.35
N GLU A 26 0.61 1.34 5.62
CA GLU A 26 0.75 2.58 4.85
C GLU A 26 1.21 2.32 3.41
N LEU A 27 2.25 1.50 3.22
CA LEU A 27 2.71 1.08 1.90
C LEU A 27 1.59 0.41 1.10
N GLN A 28 0.86 -0.52 1.73
CA GLN A 28 -0.28 -1.17 1.09
C GLN A 28 -1.38 -0.16 0.74
N HIS A 29 -1.67 0.80 1.62
CA HIS A 29 -2.65 1.84 1.35
C HIS A 29 -2.29 2.66 0.10
N HIS A 30 -1.06 3.17 0.03
CA HIS A 30 -0.60 3.94 -1.11
C HIS A 30 -0.60 3.13 -2.41
N PHE A 31 -0.12 1.88 -2.36
CA PHE A 31 -0.14 0.99 -3.50
C PHE A 31 -1.56 0.74 -4.04
N VAL A 32 -2.53 0.55 -3.14
CA VAL A 32 -3.94 0.35 -3.48
C VAL A 32 -4.57 1.60 -4.10
N VAL A 33 -4.24 2.79 -3.57
CA VAL A 33 -4.70 4.08 -4.11
C VAL A 33 -4.16 4.27 -5.53
N GLU A 34 -2.86 4.11 -5.73
CA GLU A 34 -2.22 4.25 -7.05
C GLU A 34 -2.77 3.22 -8.05
N THR A 35 -2.97 1.97 -7.61
CA THR A 35 -3.60 0.93 -8.45
C THR A 35 -4.99 1.35 -8.91
N THR A 36 -5.80 1.93 -8.01
CA THR A 36 -7.16 2.38 -8.33
C THR A 36 -7.14 3.54 -9.31
N ASP A 37 -6.29 4.54 -9.07
CA ASP A 37 -6.12 5.72 -9.91
C ASP A 37 -5.63 5.35 -11.32
N ARG A 38 -4.66 4.42 -11.45
CA ARG A 38 -4.24 3.89 -12.76
C ARG A 38 -5.37 3.20 -13.51
N LEU A 39 -6.17 2.39 -12.82
CA LEU A 39 -7.32 1.73 -13.45
C LEU A 39 -8.36 2.74 -13.95
N GLU A 40 -8.62 3.79 -13.17
CA GLU A 40 -9.51 4.88 -13.55
C GLU A 40 -8.98 5.64 -14.77
N ARG A 41 -7.70 6.03 -14.77
CA ARG A 41 -7.03 6.68 -15.92
C ARG A 41 -7.07 5.85 -17.19
N LEU A 42 -6.93 4.53 -17.06
CA LEU A 42 -6.96 3.59 -18.19
C LEU A 42 -8.39 3.20 -18.62
N GLY A 43 -9.43 3.62 -17.87
CA GLY A 43 -10.80 3.20 -18.11
C GLY A 43 -10.99 1.68 -17.99
N ARG A 44 -10.24 1.02 -17.10
CA ARG A 44 -10.25 -0.43 -16.91
C ARG A 44 -10.92 -0.82 -15.60
N SER A 45 -11.61 -1.96 -15.62
CA SER A 45 -12.22 -2.53 -14.43
C SER A 45 -11.22 -3.32 -13.59
N LYS A 46 -11.58 -3.59 -12.33
CA LYS A 46 -10.82 -4.49 -11.44
C LYS A 46 -10.77 -5.92 -12.00
N SER A 47 -11.87 -6.39 -12.60
CA SER A 47 -11.94 -7.71 -13.22
C SER A 47 -10.96 -7.87 -14.38
N TRP A 48 -10.78 -6.80 -15.18
CA TRP A 48 -9.78 -6.78 -16.24
C TRP A 48 -8.37 -6.98 -15.67
N LEU A 49 -8.04 -6.33 -14.55
CA LEU A 49 -6.73 -6.50 -13.93
C LEU A 49 -6.54 -7.90 -13.33
N GLU A 50 -7.57 -8.47 -12.69
CA GLU A 50 -7.51 -9.86 -12.17
C GLU A 50 -7.22 -10.86 -13.30
N GLU A 51 -7.91 -10.73 -14.44
CA GLU A 51 -7.70 -11.56 -15.62
C GLU A 51 -6.26 -11.44 -16.16
N ARG A 52 -5.71 -10.23 -16.21
CA ARG A 52 -4.38 -9.96 -16.77
C ARG A 52 -3.23 -10.32 -15.85
N SER A 53 -3.41 -10.13 -14.55
CA SER A 53 -2.37 -10.36 -13.54
C SER A 53 -2.32 -11.82 -13.05
N GLY A 54 -3.35 -12.62 -13.34
CA GLY A 54 -3.49 -13.97 -12.79
C GLY A 54 -3.82 -13.97 -11.29
N ILE A 55 -4.23 -12.83 -10.73
CA ILE A 55 -4.76 -12.74 -9.37
C ILE A 55 -6.11 -13.43 -9.33
N ALA A 56 -6.31 -14.28 -8.31
CA ALA A 56 -7.56 -15.02 -8.13
C ALA A 56 -8.77 -14.07 -8.09
N ALA A 57 -9.85 -14.45 -8.77
CA ALA A 57 -11.07 -13.64 -8.86
C ALA A 57 -11.58 -13.20 -7.49
N GLY A 58 -11.87 -11.90 -7.34
CA GLY A 58 -12.32 -11.28 -6.10
C GLY A 58 -11.22 -11.00 -5.07
N ARG A 59 -9.98 -11.50 -5.26
CA ARG A 59 -8.85 -11.19 -4.36
C ARG A 59 -8.45 -9.73 -4.50
N LEU A 60 -8.42 -9.17 -5.72
CA LEU A 60 -8.08 -7.75 -5.92
C LEU A 60 -9.09 -6.86 -5.20
N SER A 61 -10.38 -7.19 -5.26
CA SER A 61 -11.39 -6.44 -4.52
C SER A 61 -11.19 -6.47 -3.00
N LYS A 62 -10.69 -7.58 -2.45
CA LYS A 62 -10.34 -7.68 -1.01
C LYS A 62 -9.08 -6.86 -0.69
N LEU A 63 -8.05 -6.94 -1.53
CA LEU A 63 -6.81 -6.16 -1.40
C LEU A 63 -7.10 -4.66 -1.40
N LEU A 64 -7.86 -4.19 -2.40
CA LEU A 64 -8.18 -2.78 -2.57
C LEU A 64 -9.07 -2.21 -1.45
N ARG A 65 -9.74 -3.07 -0.67
CA ARG A 65 -10.54 -2.68 0.50
C ARG A 65 -9.79 -2.86 1.83
N GLY A 66 -8.56 -3.37 1.80
CA GLY A 66 -7.79 -3.69 3.01
C GLY A 66 -8.25 -4.94 3.75
N TYR A 67 -9.11 -5.78 3.14
CA TYR A 67 -9.54 -7.06 3.74
C TYR A 67 -8.56 -8.21 3.49
N ALA A 68 -7.54 -7.99 2.68
CA ALA A 68 -6.46 -8.93 2.45
C ALA A 68 -5.12 -8.19 2.53
N GLN A 69 -4.10 -8.88 3.04
CA GLN A 69 -2.73 -8.38 3.02
C GLN A 69 -2.14 -8.52 1.61
N LEU A 70 -1.45 -7.47 1.19
CA LEU A 70 -0.69 -7.44 -0.05
C LEU A 70 0.60 -8.24 0.10
N THR A 71 0.83 -9.18 -0.82
CA THR A 71 2.08 -9.95 -0.89
C THR A 71 2.97 -9.41 -2.00
N LEU A 72 4.28 -9.70 -1.95
CA LEU A 72 5.20 -9.36 -3.04
C LEU A 72 4.78 -10.00 -4.37
N ARG A 73 4.15 -11.18 -4.34
CA ARG A 73 3.60 -11.82 -5.54
C ARG A 73 2.46 -10.98 -6.14
N ASP A 74 1.58 -10.43 -5.31
CA ASP A 74 0.50 -9.56 -5.78
C ASP A 74 1.07 -8.28 -6.39
N VAL A 75 2.10 -7.69 -5.76
CA VAL A 75 2.79 -6.49 -6.27
C VAL A 75 3.34 -6.75 -7.67
N VAL A 76 4.16 -7.79 -7.84
CA VAL A 76 4.78 -8.13 -9.13
C VAL A 76 3.71 -8.39 -10.19
N ALA A 77 2.63 -9.08 -9.83
CA ALA A 77 1.54 -9.38 -10.76
C ALA A 77 0.79 -8.12 -11.22
N ILE A 78 0.57 -7.15 -10.33
CA ILE A 78 -0.11 -5.90 -10.66
C ILE A 78 0.81 -4.96 -11.43
N GLU A 79 2.05 -4.74 -10.96
CA GLU A 79 3.03 -3.87 -11.62
C GLU A 79 3.43 -4.39 -13.00
N GLY A 80 3.44 -5.72 -13.21
CA GLY A 80 3.66 -6.31 -14.53
C GLY A 80 2.62 -5.89 -15.57
N ILE A 81 1.44 -5.42 -15.15
CA ILE A 81 0.37 -4.95 -16.03
C ILE A 81 0.24 -3.42 -16.04
N LEU A 82 0.34 -2.79 -14.87
CA LEU A 82 0.12 -1.34 -14.70
C LEU A 82 1.41 -0.51 -14.73
N GLY A 83 2.57 -1.14 -14.85
CA GLY A 83 3.87 -0.50 -14.68
C GLY A 83 4.31 -0.41 -13.22
N PRO A 84 5.57 -0.01 -12.97
CA PRO A 84 6.11 0.13 -11.63
C PRO A 84 5.34 1.18 -10.83
N MET A 85 5.10 0.93 -9.55
CA MET A 85 4.40 1.83 -8.63
C MET A 85 5.21 2.02 -7.36
N LEU A 86 5.68 0.94 -6.71
CA LEU A 86 6.42 1.03 -5.44
C LEU A 86 7.66 1.92 -5.52
N THR A 87 8.34 1.93 -6.68
CA THR A 87 9.52 2.78 -6.91
C THR A 87 9.16 4.23 -7.20
N GLU A 88 7.93 4.51 -7.62
CA GLU A 88 7.44 5.85 -7.98
C GLU A 88 6.66 6.51 -6.84
N LEU A 89 6.22 5.73 -5.86
CA LEU A 89 5.53 6.23 -4.68
C LEU A 89 6.47 7.14 -3.87
N ALA A 90 6.35 8.44 -4.07
CA ALA A 90 6.98 9.46 -3.27
C ALA A 90 6.16 9.69 -1.99
N PHE A 91 6.31 8.84 -0.98
CA PHE A 91 5.72 9.05 0.34
C PHE A 91 6.82 9.44 1.32
N SER A 92 6.63 10.58 1.99
CA SER A 92 7.41 10.88 3.19
C SER A 92 6.95 9.93 4.29
N PRO A 93 7.88 9.22 4.96
CA PRO A 93 7.50 8.39 6.08
C PRO A 93 6.72 9.20 7.11
N PHE A 94 5.62 8.67 7.65
CA PHE A 94 4.98 9.35 8.78
C PHE A 94 5.99 9.50 9.92
N GLU A 95 5.98 10.67 10.55
CA GLU A 95 6.93 10.98 11.61
C GLU A 95 6.65 10.11 12.83
N VAL A 96 7.64 9.32 13.23
CA VAL A 96 7.61 8.56 14.49
C VAL A 96 7.86 9.53 15.62
N ARG A 97 6.93 9.68 16.57
CA ARG A 97 7.10 10.58 17.72
C ARG A 97 7.81 9.93 18.91
N ASP A 98 7.93 8.60 18.90
CA ASP A 98 8.61 7.85 19.95
C ASP A 98 10.13 7.98 19.81
N SER A 99 10.78 8.56 20.83
CA SER A 99 12.22 8.85 20.83
C SER A 99 13.11 7.60 20.72
N SER A 100 12.68 6.46 21.28
CA SER A 100 13.43 5.21 21.23
C SER A 100 13.42 4.58 19.83
N LEU A 101 12.29 4.72 19.14
CA LEU A 101 12.13 4.28 17.75
C LEU A 101 12.82 5.24 16.78
N GLN A 102 12.74 6.56 17.00
CA GLN A 102 13.46 7.55 16.20
C GLN A 102 14.96 7.25 16.16
N ALA A 103 15.59 7.03 17.32
CA ALA A 103 17.02 6.70 17.39
C ALA A 103 17.39 5.43 16.60
N ARG A 104 16.49 4.45 16.54
CA ARG A 104 16.71 3.18 15.83
C ARG A 104 16.55 3.29 14.31
N PHE A 105 15.69 4.18 13.83
CA PHE A 105 15.34 4.28 12.41
C PHE A 105 15.90 5.54 11.71
N GLN A 106 16.52 6.48 12.43
CA GLN A 106 17.24 7.63 11.85
C GLN A 106 18.57 7.26 11.16
N GLN A 107 19.15 6.09 11.43
CA GLN A 107 20.44 5.67 10.85
C GLN A 107 20.33 4.90 9.51
N GLY A 108 19.12 4.74 8.97
CA GLY A 108 18.85 3.91 7.79
C GLY A 108 18.38 4.68 6.55
N GLN A 109 18.51 6.01 6.52
CA GLN A 109 18.19 6.85 5.35
C GLN A 109 19.45 7.20 4.57
#